data_AF-A0AAV1XPN9-F1
#
_entry.id   AF-A0AAV1XPN9-F1
#
_cell.length_a   1.000
_cell.length_b   1.000
_cell.length_c   1.000
_cell.angle_alpha   90.00
_cell.angle_beta   90.00
_cell.angle_gamma   90.00
#
_symmetry.space_group_name_H-M   'P 1'
#
loop_
_entity.id
_entity.type
_entity.pdbx_description
1 polymer ?
#
loop_
_entity_poly.entity_id
_entity_poly.type
_entity_poly.pdbx_seq_one_letter_code
_entity_poly.pdbx_strand_id
1 'polypeptide(L)'
;MEDLQKQVDDMQDKIKDISSKYEDKIHSERQILKKEISKYKVKVVDLNENMKEQDEVIRNQEIITTRWMTRFAQIAYLANEAIDDIPHLLREAEAMMDPFNTPREIKGFICHCKELIGEMMDMIARDKKEYL
;
A
#
# COMPACT_ATOMS: atom_id res chain seq x y z
N MET A 1 77.22 -13.75 -37.82
CA MET A 1 75.97 -13.83 -38.61
C MET A 1 75.06 -14.91 -38.03
N GLU A 2 75.49 -16.18 -37.91
CA GLU A 2 74.69 -17.27 -37.30
C GLU A 2 74.27 -17.01 -35.84
N ASP A 3 75.17 -16.47 -35.01
CA ASP A 3 74.88 -16.25 -33.58
C ASP A 3 73.84 -15.14 -33.34
N LEU A 4 73.81 -14.14 -34.23
CA LEU A 4 72.80 -13.09 -34.22
C LEU A 4 71.45 -13.62 -34.72
N GLN A 5 71.45 -14.47 -35.75
CA GLN A 5 70.22 -15.08 -36.26
C GLN A 5 69.56 -15.96 -35.19
N LYS A 6 70.36 -16.75 -34.47
CA LYS A 6 69.86 -17.59 -33.37
C LYS A 6 69.24 -16.75 -32.25
N GLN A 7 69.82 -15.60 -31.89
CA GLN A 7 69.21 -14.69 -30.91
C GLN A 7 67.89 -14.10 -31.39
N VAL A 8 67.78 -13.78 -32.68
CA VAL A 8 66.54 -13.26 -33.27
C VAL A 8 65.43 -14.30 -33.19
N ASP A 9 65.72 -15.55 -33.54
CA ASP A 9 64.74 -16.65 -33.49
C ASP A 9 64.26 -16.89 -32.04
N ASP A 10 65.20 -16.90 -31.09
CA ASP A 10 64.93 -17.08 -29.65
C ASP A 10 64.07 -15.93 -29.07
N MET A 11 64.28 -14.70 -29.56
CA MET A 11 63.44 -13.55 -29.21
C MET A 11 62.04 -13.65 -29.83
N GLN A 12 61.92 -14.12 -31.08
CA GLN A 12 60.62 -14.31 -31.73
C GLN A 12 59.77 -15.36 -31.01
N ASP A 13 60.38 -16.46 -30.58
CA ASP A 13 59.70 -17.50 -29.80
C ASP A 13 59.20 -16.96 -28.44
N LYS A 14 60.01 -16.15 -27.76
CA LYS A 14 59.60 -15.47 -26.51
C LYS A 14 58.46 -14.49 -26.73
N ILE A 15 58.51 -13.70 -27.79
CA ILE A 15 57.42 -12.76 -28.15
C ILE A 15 56.13 -13.52 -28.43
N LYS A 16 56.22 -14.67 -29.11
CA LYS A 16 55.06 -15.51 -29.43
C LYS A 16 54.44 -16.11 -28.18
N ASP A 17 55.25 -16.67 -27.28
CA ASP A 17 54.79 -17.21 -26.00
C ASP A 17 54.13 -16.14 -25.12
N ILE A 18 54.75 -14.96 -25.01
CA ILE A 18 54.19 -13.82 -24.26
C ILE A 18 52.86 -13.39 -24.87
N SER A 19 52.79 -13.24 -26.18
CA SER A 19 51.56 -12.85 -26.89
C SER A 19 50.43 -13.86 -26.62
N SER A 20 50.73 -15.16 -26.75
CA SER A 20 49.78 -16.23 -26.47
C SER A 20 49.24 -16.16 -25.04
N LYS A 21 50.12 -15.97 -24.04
CA LYS A 21 49.72 -15.86 -22.63
C LYS A 21 48.83 -14.65 -22.37
N TYR A 22 49.10 -13.52 -23.01
CA TYR A 22 48.27 -12.32 -22.89
C TYR A 22 46.91 -12.50 -23.56
N GLU A 23 46.86 -13.14 -24.73
CA GLU A 23 45.61 -13.46 -25.42
C GLU A 23 44.73 -14.39 -24.58
N ASP A 24 45.30 -15.44 -23.99
CA ASP A 24 44.59 -16.36 -23.11
C ASP A 24 44.04 -15.64 -21.86
N LYS A 25 44.84 -14.77 -21.26
CA LYS A 25 44.42 -13.97 -20.10
C LYS A 25 43.26 -13.05 -20.47
N ILE A 26 43.38 -12.28 -21.55
CA ILE A 26 42.31 -11.37 -22.04
C ILE A 26 41.05 -12.17 -22.37
N HIS A 27 41.19 -13.34 -22.99
CA HIS A 27 40.06 -14.21 -23.30
C HIS A 27 39.34 -14.68 -22.04
N SER A 28 40.09 -15.13 -21.03
CA SER A 28 39.54 -15.58 -19.75
C SER A 28 38.78 -14.47 -19.02
N GLU A 29 39.36 -13.26 -18.94
CA GLU A 29 38.74 -12.09 -18.32
C GLU A 29 37.47 -11.66 -19.07
N ARG A 30 37.49 -11.67 -20.41
CA ARG A 30 36.30 -11.40 -21.24
C ARG A 30 35.18 -12.39 -20.96
N GLN A 31 35.49 -13.69 -20.80
CA GLN A 31 34.47 -14.69 -20.48
C GLN A 31 33.85 -14.45 -19.09
N ILE A 32 34.65 -14.08 -18.10
CA ILE A 32 34.16 -13.76 -16.75
C ILE A 32 33.22 -12.56 -16.80
N LEU A 33 33.65 -11.45 -17.40
CA LEU A 33 32.84 -10.24 -17.55
C LEU A 33 31.53 -10.50 -18.30
N LYS A 34 31.56 -11.34 -19.36
CA LYS A 34 30.37 -11.71 -20.11
C LYS A 34 29.36 -12.47 -19.26
N LYS A 35 29.81 -13.37 -18.38
CA LYS A 35 28.94 -14.09 -17.43
C LYS A 35 28.33 -13.14 -16.41
N GLU A 36 29.10 -12.20 -15.87
CA GLU A 36 28.59 -11.21 -14.93
C GLU A 36 27.55 -10.30 -15.57
N ILE A 37 27.82 -9.76 -16.77
CA ILE A 37 26.86 -8.96 -17.53
C ILE A 37 25.57 -9.74 -17.76
N SER A 38 25.67 -11.01 -18.14
CA SER A 38 24.49 -11.86 -18.33
C SER A 38 23.68 -12.01 -17.04
N LYS A 39 24.35 -12.21 -15.90
CA LYS A 39 23.70 -12.33 -14.59
C LYS A 39 22.98 -11.04 -14.19
N TYR A 40 23.64 -9.90 -14.35
CA TYR A 40 23.03 -8.61 -14.03
C TYR A 40 21.88 -8.25 -14.96
N LYS A 41 21.96 -8.63 -16.24
CA LYS A 41 20.87 -8.42 -17.19
C LYS A 41 19.58 -9.13 -16.76
N VAL A 42 19.68 -10.38 -16.33
CA VAL A 42 18.53 -11.13 -15.78
C VAL A 42 18.00 -10.44 -14.53
N LYS A 43 18.88 -10.10 -13.57
CA LYS A 43 18.47 -9.44 -12.33
C LYS A 43 17.73 -8.11 -12.56
N VAL A 44 18.16 -7.32 -13.55
CA VAL A 44 17.49 -6.06 -13.90
C VAL A 44 16.09 -6.31 -14.47
N VAL A 45 15.90 -7.36 -15.27
CA VAL A 45 14.58 -7.73 -15.79
C VAL A 45 13.67 -8.16 -14.63
N ASP A 46 14.13 -9.07 -13.77
CA ASP A 46 13.35 -9.56 -12.63
C ASP A 46 12.95 -8.41 -11.69
N LEU A 47 13.87 -7.49 -11.40
CA LEU A 47 13.59 -6.32 -10.57
C LEU A 47 12.53 -5.42 -11.22
N ASN A 48 12.61 -5.21 -12.53
CA ASN A 48 11.67 -4.36 -13.25
C ASN A 48 10.27 -4.98 -13.32
N GLU A 49 10.17 -6.31 -13.44
CA GLU A 49 8.90 -7.04 -13.36
C GLU A 49 8.29 -6.94 -11.96
N ASN A 50 9.08 -7.20 -10.91
CA ASN A 50 8.64 -7.05 -9.53
C ASN A 50 8.17 -5.62 -9.21
N MET A 51 8.87 -4.59 -9.72
CA MET A 51 8.46 -3.20 -9.52
C MET A 51 7.11 -2.90 -10.17
N LYS A 52 6.85 -3.42 -11.38
CA LYS A 52 5.56 -3.23 -12.05
C LYS A 52 4.41 -3.87 -11.28
N GLU A 53 4.62 -5.07 -10.75
CA GLU A 53 3.64 -5.75 -9.91
C GLU A 53 3.37 -4.97 -8.63
N GLN A 54 4.41 -4.48 -7.96
CA GLN A 54 4.27 -3.65 -6.76
C GLN A 54 3.53 -2.34 -7.04
N ASP A 55 3.84 -1.67 -8.15
CA ASP A 55 3.15 -0.44 -8.55
C ASP A 55 1.66 -0.69 -8.79
N GLU A 56 1.28 -1.84 -9.35
CA GLU A 56 -0.12 -2.22 -9.51
C GLU A 56 -0.82 -2.47 -8.17
N VAL A 57 -0.17 -3.18 -7.26
CA VAL A 57 -0.68 -3.40 -5.90
C VAL A 57 -0.90 -2.08 -5.17
N ILE A 58 0.06 -1.15 -5.24
CA ILE A 58 -0.03 0.17 -4.61
C ILE A 58 -1.22 0.95 -5.18
N ARG A 59 -1.35 1.05 -6.51
CA ARG A 59 -2.48 1.75 -7.14
C ARG A 59 -3.83 1.16 -6.72
N ASN A 60 -3.95 -0.17 -6.69
CA ASN A 60 -5.18 -0.83 -6.26
C ASN A 60 -5.49 -0.54 -4.79
N GLN A 61 -4.46 -0.54 -3.93
CA GLN A 61 -4.62 -0.24 -2.52
C GLN A 61 -5.03 1.22 -2.29
N GLU A 62 -4.49 2.17 -3.06
CA GLU A 62 -4.89 3.59 -3.00
C GLU A 62 -6.37 3.78 -3.37
N ILE A 63 -6.85 3.10 -4.42
CA ILE A 63 -8.26 3.12 -4.83
C ILE A 63 -9.15 2.57 -3.73
N ILE A 64 -8.80 1.41 -3.16
CA ILE A 64 -9.55 0.76 -2.09
C ILE A 64 -9.59 1.67 -0.85
N THR A 65 -8.44 2.21 -0.45
CA THR A 65 -8.31 3.07 0.73
C THR A 65 -9.14 4.34 0.56
N THR A 66 -9.04 5.02 -0.58
CA THR A 66 -9.83 6.22 -0.88
C THR A 66 -11.33 5.94 -0.85
N ARG A 67 -11.76 4.79 -1.40
CA ARG A 67 -13.17 4.37 -1.36
C ARG A 67 -13.64 4.18 0.08
N TRP A 68 -12.88 3.45 0.90
CA TRP A 68 -13.25 3.23 2.29
C TRP A 68 -13.27 4.52 3.09
N MET A 69 -12.27 5.38 2.96
CA MET A 69 -12.24 6.69 3.62
C MET A 69 -13.48 7.52 3.27
N THR A 70 -13.86 7.55 2.00
CA THR A 70 -15.06 8.26 1.55
C THR A 70 -16.33 7.67 2.17
N ARG A 71 -16.46 6.34 2.20
CA ARG A 71 -17.64 5.68 2.77
C ARG A 71 -17.73 5.86 4.28
N PHE A 72 -16.62 5.75 5.00
CA PHE A 72 -16.60 6.00 6.44
C PHE A 72 -16.90 7.47 6.75
N ALA A 73 -16.40 8.42 5.96
CA ALA A 73 -16.76 9.83 6.11
C ALA A 73 -18.25 10.08 5.88
N GLN A 74 -18.87 9.44 4.89
CA GLN A 74 -20.31 9.52 4.65
C GLN A 74 -21.13 8.93 5.80
N ILE A 75 -20.72 7.76 6.31
CA ILE A 75 -21.39 7.14 7.46
C ILE A 75 -21.26 8.04 8.70
N ALA A 76 -20.07 8.57 8.95
CA ALA A 76 -19.84 9.48 10.07
C ALA A 76 -20.68 10.75 9.96
N TYR A 77 -20.77 11.34 8.76
CA TYR A 77 -21.65 12.49 8.51
C TYR A 77 -23.11 12.14 8.81
N LEU A 78 -23.65 11.07 8.22
CA LEU A 78 -25.04 10.66 8.43
C LEU A 78 -25.34 10.32 9.89
N ALA A 79 -24.40 9.67 10.58
CA ALA A 79 -24.54 9.34 11.99
C ALA A 79 -24.58 10.60 12.85
N ASN A 80 -23.70 11.58 12.59
CA ASN A 80 -23.68 12.84 13.31
C ASN A 80 -24.98 13.64 13.09
N GLU A 81 -25.44 13.75 11.85
CA GLU A 81 -26.72 14.41 11.53
C GLU A 81 -27.88 13.70 12.25
N ALA A 82 -27.93 12.36 12.24
CA ALA A 82 -28.98 11.61 12.92
C ALA A 82 -28.94 11.78 14.45
N ILE A 83 -27.75 11.84 15.05
CA ILE A 83 -27.56 12.09 16.49
C ILE A 83 -28.10 13.46 16.88
N ASP A 84 -27.94 14.47 16.02
CA ASP A 84 -28.44 15.81 16.26
C ASP A 84 -29.95 15.91 15.98
N ASP A 85 -30.42 15.45 14.81
CA ASP A 85 -31.78 15.68 14.33
C ASP A 85 -32.85 14.81 15.00
N ILE A 86 -32.59 13.52 15.22
CA ILE A 86 -33.61 12.58 15.74
C ILE A 86 -34.14 13.01 17.11
N PRO A 87 -33.31 13.41 18.09
CA PRO A 87 -33.81 13.92 19.37
C PRO A 87 -34.68 15.17 19.24
N HIS A 88 -34.41 16.05 18.26
CA HIS A 88 -35.22 17.23 18.00
C HIS A 88 -36.58 16.85 17.43
N LEU A 89 -36.61 16.02 16.38
CA LEU A 89 -37.84 15.52 15.75
C LEU A 89 -38.73 14.76 16.74
N LEU A 90 -38.12 13.96 17.63
CA LEU A 90 -38.85 13.24 18.67
C LEU A 90 -39.53 14.19 19.67
N ARG A 91 -38.85 15.28 20.01
CA ARG A 91 -39.38 16.30 20.93
C ARG A 91 -40.54 17.07 20.30
N GLU A 92 -40.47 17.38 19.01
CA GLU A 92 -41.57 17.99 18.26
C GLU A 92 -42.78 17.06 18.18
N ALA A 93 -42.55 15.78 17.86
CA ALA A 93 -43.62 14.77 17.84
C ALA A 93 -44.28 14.62 19.22
N GLU A 94 -43.50 14.63 20.30
CA GLU A 94 -44.01 14.61 21.67
C GLU A 94 -44.86 15.85 21.99
N ALA A 95 -44.43 17.04 21.57
CA ALA A 95 -45.16 18.29 21.80
C ALA A 95 -46.50 18.36 21.03
N MET A 96 -46.64 17.62 19.93
CA MET A 96 -47.89 17.53 19.17
C MET A 96 -48.88 16.51 19.75
N MET A 97 -48.51 15.73 20.77
CA MET A 97 -49.40 14.74 21.37
C MET A 97 -50.47 15.39 22.24
N ASP A 98 -51.72 14.99 22.03
CA ASP A 98 -52.82 15.32 22.92
C ASP A 98 -52.80 14.37 24.13
N PRO A 99 -52.73 14.87 25.37
CA PRO A 99 -52.66 14.04 26.58
C PRO A 99 -53.83 13.06 26.72
N PHE A 100 -55.00 13.39 26.18
CA PHE A 100 -56.23 12.62 26.33
C PHE A 100 -56.63 11.88 25.05
N ASN A 101 -56.27 12.41 23.87
CA ASN A 101 -56.69 11.87 22.57
C ASN A 101 -55.61 11.04 21.87
N THR A 102 -54.33 11.15 22.24
CA THR A 102 -53.28 10.34 21.60
C THR A 102 -53.38 8.86 22.03
N PRO A 103 -53.45 7.92 21.07
CA PRO A 103 -53.46 6.48 21.32
C PRO A 103 -52.32 6.00 22.21
N ARG A 104 -52.59 4.97 23.02
CA ARG A 104 -51.62 4.42 23.97
C ARG A 104 -50.38 3.85 23.26
N GLU A 105 -50.58 3.27 22.09
CA GLU A 105 -49.54 2.68 21.25
C GLU A 105 -48.54 3.75 20.78
N ILE A 106 -49.04 4.93 20.40
CA ILE A 106 -48.19 6.06 19.98
C ILE A 106 -47.40 6.59 21.17
N LYS A 107 -48.04 6.76 22.33
CA LYS A 107 -47.34 7.14 23.57
C LYS A 107 -46.26 6.13 23.94
N GLY A 108 -46.57 4.83 23.85
CA GLY A 108 -45.63 3.75 24.11
C GLY A 108 -44.43 3.76 23.17
N PHE A 109 -44.67 4.00 21.87
CA PHE A 109 -43.61 4.13 20.87
C PHE A 109 -42.69 5.32 21.16
N ILE A 110 -43.24 6.50 21.46
CA ILE A 110 -42.43 7.69 21.79
C ILE A 110 -41.59 7.46 23.04
N CYS A 111 -42.16 6.85 24.10
CA CYS A 111 -41.41 6.49 25.30
C CYS A 111 -40.23 5.54 24.97
N HIS A 112 -40.49 4.51 24.15
CA HIS A 112 -39.44 3.57 23.74
C HIS A 112 -38.33 4.27 22.93
N CYS A 113 -38.67 5.18 22.03
CA CYS A 113 -37.68 5.97 21.31
C CYS A 113 -36.81 6.83 22.24
N LYS A 114 -37.40 7.42 23.29
CA LYS A 114 -36.65 8.22 24.28
C LYS A 114 -35.67 7.37 25.07
N GLU A 115 -36.06 6.15 25.45
CA GLU A 115 -35.18 5.19 26.14
C GLU A 115 -33.99 4.83 25.24
N LEU A 116 -34.23 4.45 23.98
CA LEU A 116 -33.19 4.11 23.02
C LEU A 116 -32.21 5.27 22.76
N ILE A 117 -32.71 6.50 22.58
CA ILE A 117 -31.86 7.67 22.41
C ILE A 117 -31.03 7.93 23.67
N GLY A 118 -31.62 7.78 24.86
CA GLY A 118 -30.92 7.91 26.14
C GLY A 118 -29.74 6.93 26.24
N GLU A 119 -29.99 5.65 25.96
CA GLU A 119 -28.95 4.61 25.96
C GLU A 119 -27.81 4.91 24.97
N MET A 120 -28.16 5.37 23.77
CA MET A 120 -27.18 5.74 22.74
C MET A 120 -26.32 6.94 23.19
N MET A 121 -26.93 7.98 23.75
CA MET A 121 -26.20 9.17 24.22
C MET A 121 -25.29 8.85 25.40
N ASP A 122 -25.73 7.97 26.30
CA ASP A 122 -24.90 7.48 27.40
C ASP A 122 -23.70 6.68 26.89
N MET A 123 -23.87 5.88 25.84
CA MET A 123 -22.77 5.17 25.18
C MET A 123 -21.76 6.15 24.59
N ILE A 124 -22.22 7.13 23.81
CA ILE A 124 -21.36 8.17 23.23
C ILE A 124 -20.61 8.95 24.33
N ALA A 125 -21.27 9.25 25.45
CA ALA A 125 -20.66 9.97 26.56
C ALA A 125 -19.60 9.14 27.30
N ARG A 126 -19.79 7.81 27.41
CA ARG A 126 -18.77 6.90 27.96
C ARG A 126 -17.55 6.84 27.05
N ASP A 127 -17.75 6.63 25.76
CA ASP A 127 -16.66 6.53 24.79
C ASP A 127 -15.83 7.83 24.77
N LYS A 128 -16.47 9.00 24.81
CA LYS A 128 -15.76 10.30 24.89
C LYS A 128 -14.88 10.47 26.14
N LYS A 129 -15.21 9.80 27.25
CA LYS A 129 -14.42 9.86 28.50
C LYS A 129 -13.22 8.91 28.50
N GLU A 130 -13.24 7.87 27.65
CA GLU A 130 -12.16 6.89 27.58
C GLU A 130 -10.95 7.38 26.77
N TYR A 131 -11.13 8.45 25.96
CA TYR A 131 -10.11 9.07 25.13
C TYR A 131 -9.60 10.44 25.63
N LEU A 132 -9.97 10.85 26.85
CA LEU A 132 -9.50 12.07 27.54
C LEU A 132 -8.73 11.71 28.82
#